data_AF-A0A0D8BEL7-F1
#
_entry.id   AF-A0A0D8BEL7-F1
#
_cell.length_a   1.000
_cell.length_b   1.000
_cell.length_c   1.000
_cell.angle_alpha   90.00
_cell.angle_beta   90.00
_cell.angle_gamma   90.00
#
_symmetry.space_group_name_H-M   'P 1'
#
loop_
_entity.id
_entity.type
_entity.pdbx_description
1 polymer ?
#
loop_
_entity_poly.entity_id
_entity_poly.type
_entity_poly.pdbx_seq_one_letter_code
_entity_poly.pdbx_strand_id
1 'polypeptide(L)'
;MSAPSEAGAAWEFPIERGKIREFALAMQSEAPEYQHPDAVVPPTFLINANRWAPEGARVPHGFDRRRLLHGEQEYIFHGPPPRAGQTLYAAERLAERYEKPGRRGGTMKFAVIVTEFRDEAGTLVAEGRATYIETAKATKSAEPAKSAEPAKTAESAAAAQPAPVTEEKA
;
A
#
# COMPACT_ATOMS: atom_id res chain seq x y z
N MET A 1 -7.47 -16.94 26.28
CA MET A 1 -6.58 -17.89 25.55
C MET A 1 -6.46 -17.37 24.14
N SER A 2 -5.30 -16.86 23.73
CA SER A 2 -5.11 -16.43 22.34
C SER A 2 -5.05 -17.65 21.42
N ALA A 3 -5.66 -17.55 20.24
CA ALA A 3 -5.46 -18.54 19.19
C ALA A 3 -3.96 -18.62 18.82
N PRO A 4 -3.45 -19.78 18.39
CA PRO A 4 -2.11 -19.86 17.84
C PRO A 4 -2.06 -18.98 16.59
N SER A 5 -1.26 -17.91 16.62
CA SER A 5 -1.00 -17.14 15.41
C SER A 5 -0.22 -18.01 14.44
N GLU A 6 -0.70 -18.15 13.20
CA GLU A 6 0.12 -18.64 12.10
C GLU A 6 1.30 -17.67 11.93
N ALA A 7 2.44 -18.06 12.49
CA ALA A 7 3.70 -17.37 12.34
C ALA A 7 4.38 -17.89 11.07
N GLY A 8 4.82 -16.96 10.23
CA GLY A 8 5.67 -17.25 9.08
C GLY A 8 7.05 -17.75 9.52
N ALA A 9 7.77 -18.38 8.61
CA ALA A 9 9.17 -18.71 8.82
C ALA A 9 9.98 -17.42 9.01
N ALA A 10 10.92 -17.39 9.95
CA ALA A 10 11.81 -16.25 10.12
C ALA A 10 12.82 -16.16 8.95
N TRP A 11 13.23 -14.95 8.59
CA TRP A 11 14.26 -14.72 7.58
C TRP A 11 15.29 -13.67 8.03
N GLU A 12 16.50 -13.82 7.50
CA GLU A 12 17.60 -12.87 7.72
C GLU A 12 17.36 -11.56 6.96
N PHE A 13 17.59 -10.44 7.64
CA PHE A 13 17.56 -9.09 7.08
C PHE A 13 18.82 -8.33 7.52
N PRO A 14 19.89 -8.32 6.70
CA PRO A 14 21.08 -7.52 6.97
C PRO A 14 20.78 -6.03 6.79
N ILE A 15 21.16 -5.22 7.78
CA ILE A 15 21.02 -3.76 7.74
C ILE A 15 22.21 -3.17 6.98
N GLU A 16 22.08 -3.12 5.66
CA GLU A 16 23.14 -2.66 4.77
C GLU A 16 23.21 -1.12 4.66
N ARG A 17 24.40 -0.55 4.86
CA ARG A 17 24.68 0.89 4.62
C ARG A 17 24.25 1.34 3.22
N GLY A 18 24.46 0.50 2.21
CA GLY A 18 24.07 0.77 0.83
C GLY A 18 22.55 0.95 0.68
N LYS A 19 21.76 0.04 1.28
CA LYS A 19 20.30 0.13 1.27
C LYS A 19 19.77 1.31 2.09
N ILE A 20 20.38 1.62 3.24
CA ILE A 20 20.06 2.82 4.03
C ILE A 20 20.20 4.09 3.17
N ARG A 21 21.34 4.23 2.49
CA ARG A 21 21.60 5.37 1.60
C ARG A 21 20.64 5.44 0.42
N GLU A 22 20.36 4.31 -0.23
CA GLU A 22 19.37 4.22 -1.32
C GLU A 22 17.96 4.65 -0.87
N PHE A 23 17.53 4.18 0.31
CA PHE A 23 16.23 4.54 0.88
C PHE A 23 16.16 6.02 1.27
N ALA A 24 17.20 6.56 1.92
CA ALA A 24 17.27 7.98 2.27
C ALA A 24 17.19 8.87 1.02
N LEU A 25 17.92 8.53 -0.04
CA LEU A 25 17.86 9.23 -1.33
C LEU A 25 16.47 9.13 -1.99
N ALA A 26 15.83 7.95 -1.96
CA ALA A 26 14.47 7.77 -2.46
C ALA A 26 13.42 8.59 -1.68
N MET A 27 13.66 8.81 -0.38
CA MET A 27 12.86 9.69 0.49
C MET A 27 13.31 11.16 0.44
N GLN A 28 14.16 11.54 -0.51
CA GLN A 28 14.68 12.90 -0.70
C GLN A 28 15.37 13.49 0.55
N SER A 29 15.99 12.63 1.35
CA SER A 29 16.68 13.00 2.59
C SER A 29 18.20 12.96 2.43
N GLU A 30 18.83 14.11 2.65
CA GLU A 30 20.29 14.29 2.63
C GLU A 30 20.91 14.26 4.03
N ALA A 31 20.15 13.85 5.05
CA ALA A 31 20.58 13.91 6.44
C ALA A 31 21.87 13.09 6.68
N PRO A 32 22.92 13.67 7.30
CA PRO A 32 24.26 13.07 7.35
C PRO A 32 24.32 11.75 8.12
N GLU A 33 23.41 11.53 9.07
CA GLU A 33 23.26 10.30 9.83
C GLU A 33 22.94 9.06 8.97
N TYR A 34 22.42 9.26 7.75
CA TYR A 34 22.15 8.19 6.77
C TYR A 34 23.34 7.91 5.83
N GLN A 35 24.40 8.72 5.90
CA GLN A 35 25.58 8.60 5.03
C GLN A 35 26.81 8.01 5.75
N HIS A 36 26.81 7.98 7.08
CA HIS A 36 27.93 7.53 7.92
C HIS A 36 28.22 6.00 7.77
N PRO A 37 29.44 5.50 8.08
CA PRO A 37 29.72 4.06 8.09
C PRO A 37 28.80 3.22 8.99
N ASP A 38 28.38 3.74 10.15
CA ASP A 38 27.46 3.10 11.12
C ASP A 38 26.02 3.67 11.05
N ALA A 39 25.64 4.17 9.87
CA ALA A 39 24.40 4.92 9.63
C ALA A 39 23.18 4.31 10.31
N VAL A 40 22.39 5.15 10.96
CA VAL A 40 21.10 4.76 11.55
C VAL A 40 20.07 4.54 10.44
N VAL A 41 19.14 3.61 10.63
CA VAL A 41 18.05 3.43 9.66
C VAL A 41 17.04 4.59 9.75
N PRO A 42 16.54 5.11 8.61
CA PRO A 42 15.36 5.97 8.59
C PRO A 42 14.15 5.30 9.28
N PRO A 43 13.23 6.03 9.93
CA PRO A 43 12.20 5.43 10.79
C PRO A 43 11.28 4.38 10.12
N THR A 44 11.07 4.46 8.81
CA THR A 44 10.22 3.53 8.02
C THR A 44 11.02 2.50 7.21
N PHE A 45 12.35 2.48 7.37
CA PHE A 45 13.27 1.65 6.58
C PHE A 45 12.99 0.14 6.66
N LEU A 46 12.45 -0.35 7.78
CA LEU A 46 12.19 -1.77 8.01
C LEU A 46 11.21 -2.39 6.99
N ILE A 47 10.47 -1.57 6.23
CA ILE A 47 9.66 -2.03 5.08
C ILE A 47 10.48 -2.83 4.05
N ASN A 48 11.79 -2.53 3.95
CA ASN A 48 12.70 -3.19 3.02
C ASN A 48 12.94 -4.66 3.35
N ALA A 49 12.71 -5.12 4.59
CA ALA A 49 12.90 -6.52 4.99
C ALA A 49 12.08 -7.50 4.14
N ASN A 50 10.94 -7.04 3.62
CA ASN A 50 10.10 -7.78 2.67
C ASN A 50 10.81 -8.18 1.37
N ARG A 51 11.96 -7.56 1.05
CA ARG A 51 12.79 -7.89 -0.12
C ARG A 51 13.73 -9.07 0.13
N TRP A 52 14.05 -9.37 1.38
CA TRP A 52 14.85 -10.54 1.80
C TRP A 52 14.00 -11.76 2.16
N ALA A 53 12.69 -11.58 2.37
CA ALA A 53 11.77 -12.65 2.69
C ALA A 53 11.75 -13.72 1.58
N PRO A 54 12.09 -15.00 1.88
CA PRO A 54 11.95 -16.10 0.94
C PRO A 54 10.50 -16.31 0.49
N GLU A 55 10.32 -17.00 -0.63
CA GLU A 55 8.99 -17.44 -1.06
C GLU A 55 8.32 -18.29 0.03
N GLY A 56 7.07 -17.96 0.37
CA GLY A 56 6.31 -18.63 1.43
C GLY A 56 6.66 -18.24 2.88
N ALA A 57 7.71 -17.45 3.14
CA ALA A 57 8.05 -17.02 4.50
C ALA A 57 7.06 -15.99 5.08
N ARG A 58 6.46 -15.16 4.21
CA ARG A 58 5.50 -14.12 4.58
C ARG A 58 4.11 -14.68 4.82
N VAL A 59 3.39 -14.11 5.80
CA VAL A 59 2.05 -14.56 6.19
C VAL A 59 1.01 -14.03 5.18
N PRO A 60 0.17 -14.89 4.59
CA PRO A 60 -0.84 -14.44 3.65
C PRO A 60 -2.01 -13.75 4.37
N HIS A 61 -2.27 -12.48 4.05
CA HIS A 61 -3.49 -11.79 4.49
C HIS A 61 -4.77 -12.43 3.91
N GLY A 62 -4.68 -13.24 2.85
CA GLY A 62 -5.79 -14.08 2.37
C GLY A 62 -6.94 -13.33 1.71
N PHE A 63 -6.66 -12.19 1.07
CA PHE A 63 -7.64 -11.35 0.38
C PHE A 63 -7.45 -11.35 -1.14
N ASP A 64 -8.51 -11.05 -1.87
CA ASP A 64 -8.47 -10.85 -3.32
C ASP A 64 -7.58 -9.66 -3.67
N ARG A 65 -6.44 -9.93 -4.31
CA ARG A 65 -5.44 -8.90 -4.71
C ARG A 65 -6.04 -7.78 -5.57
N ARG A 66 -7.18 -7.99 -6.24
CA ARG A 66 -7.88 -6.95 -7.02
C ARG A 66 -8.64 -5.94 -6.16
N ARG A 67 -8.89 -6.26 -4.88
CA ARG A 67 -9.66 -5.45 -3.91
C ARG A 67 -8.87 -5.12 -2.65
N LEU A 68 -7.61 -5.53 -2.61
CA LEU A 68 -6.64 -5.30 -1.54
C LEU A 68 -6.19 -3.83 -1.52
N LEU A 69 -6.22 -3.22 -0.35
CA LEU A 69 -5.53 -1.98 -0.02
C LEU A 69 -4.57 -2.23 1.15
N HIS A 70 -3.40 -1.59 1.11
CA HIS A 70 -2.56 -1.41 2.29
C HIS A 70 -3.05 -0.12 2.96
N GLY A 71 -3.66 -0.23 4.14
CA GLY A 71 -4.35 0.87 4.81
C GLY A 71 -3.46 1.67 5.74
N GLU A 72 -2.74 0.99 6.63
CA GLU A 72 -1.91 1.60 7.67
C GLU A 72 -0.60 0.82 7.80
N GLN A 73 0.48 1.53 8.12
CA GLN A 73 1.78 0.96 8.46
C GLN A 73 2.34 1.72 9.67
N GLU A 74 2.65 1.00 10.74
CA GLU A 74 3.28 1.50 11.95
C GLU A 74 4.63 0.79 12.17
N TYR A 75 5.56 1.46 12.85
CA TYR A 75 6.80 0.88 13.37
C TYR A 75 7.00 1.27 14.82
N ILE A 76 7.29 0.28 15.67
CA ILE A 76 7.56 0.44 17.10
C ILE A 76 9.00 -0.01 17.32
N PHE A 77 9.84 0.84 17.91
CA PHE A 77 11.22 0.48 18.28
C PHE A 77 11.29 0.31 19.80
N HIS A 78 11.85 -0.81 20.26
CA HIS A 78 12.00 -1.14 21.69
C HIS A 78 13.33 -0.67 22.28
N GLY A 79 14.11 0.09 21.50
CA GLY A 79 15.39 0.68 21.84
C GLY A 79 15.79 1.70 20.76
N PRO A 80 17.09 2.03 20.64
CA PRO A 80 17.59 2.81 19.52
C PRO A 80 17.25 2.15 18.17
N PRO A 81 16.95 2.92 17.10
CA PRO A 81 16.74 2.33 15.79
C PRO A 81 17.99 1.56 15.30
N PRO A 82 17.81 0.49 14.50
CA PRO A 82 18.91 -0.29 13.95
C PRO A 82 19.95 0.53 13.19
N ARG A 83 21.14 -0.03 13.03
CA ARG A 83 22.29 0.60 12.38
C ARG A 83 22.93 -0.29 11.33
N ALA A 84 23.60 0.35 10.38
CA ALA A 84 24.40 -0.32 9.36
C ALA A 84 25.38 -1.33 9.99
N GLY A 85 25.40 -2.55 9.47
CA GLY A 85 26.25 -3.65 9.94
C GLY A 85 25.61 -4.57 10.99
N GLN A 86 24.39 -4.27 11.46
CA GLN A 86 23.59 -5.22 12.23
C GLN A 86 22.86 -6.20 11.31
N THR A 87 22.57 -7.40 11.80
CA THR A 87 21.64 -8.34 11.17
C THR A 87 20.42 -8.52 12.07
N LEU A 88 19.23 -8.43 11.48
CA LEU A 88 17.95 -8.72 12.15
C LEU A 88 17.31 -9.96 11.55
N TYR A 89 16.51 -10.66 12.35
CA TYR A 89 15.68 -11.78 11.94
C TYR A 89 14.23 -11.31 11.99
N ALA A 90 13.61 -11.22 10.81
CA ALA A 90 12.23 -10.80 10.64
C ALA A 90 11.32 -12.04 10.63
N ALA A 91 10.20 -11.99 11.34
CA ALA A 91 9.17 -13.01 11.30
C ALA A 91 7.77 -12.37 11.33
N GLU A 92 6.90 -12.76 10.41
CA GLU A 92 5.52 -12.26 10.38
C GLU A 92 4.56 -13.15 11.17
N ARG A 93 3.52 -12.55 11.75
CA ARG A 93 2.36 -13.27 12.28
C ARG A 93 1.07 -12.52 11.97
N LEU A 94 0.00 -13.26 11.71
CA LEU A 94 -1.35 -12.69 11.70
C LEU A 94 -1.74 -12.34 13.14
N ALA A 95 -1.94 -11.05 13.42
CA ALA A 95 -2.30 -10.57 14.75
C ALA A 95 -3.82 -10.42 14.93
N GLU A 96 -4.53 -9.97 13.90
CA GLU A 96 -5.97 -9.73 13.98
C GLU A 96 -6.67 -9.91 12.62
N ARG A 97 -7.93 -10.33 12.64
CA ARG A 97 -8.87 -10.21 11.53
C ARG A 97 -10.19 -9.66 12.05
N TYR A 98 -10.76 -8.68 11.36
CA TYR A 98 -12.06 -8.10 11.68
C TYR A 98 -12.78 -7.60 10.43
N GLU A 99 -14.05 -7.26 10.56
CA GLU A 99 -14.86 -6.71 9.48
C GLU A 99 -15.51 -5.38 9.91
N LYS A 100 -15.69 -4.45 8.96
CA LYS A 100 -16.41 -3.18 9.19
C LYS A 100 -17.36 -2.89 8.02
N PRO A 101 -18.55 -2.29 8.26
CA PRO A 101 -19.43 -1.86 7.18
C PRO A 101 -18.76 -0.81 6.28
N GLY A 102 -18.84 -1.00 4.97
CA GLY A 102 -18.33 -0.04 3.99
C GLY A 102 -19.25 1.16 3.82
N ARG A 103 -18.69 2.37 3.71
CA ARG A 103 -19.46 3.63 3.49
C ARG A 103 -20.34 3.62 2.23
N ARG A 104 -20.03 2.76 1.25
CA ARG A 104 -20.78 2.58 -0.01
C ARG A 104 -21.64 1.31 -0.02
N GLY A 105 -21.90 0.73 1.17
CA GLY A 105 -22.51 -0.58 1.33
C GLY A 105 -21.49 -1.73 1.26
N GLY A 106 -21.96 -2.92 1.63
CA GLY A 106 -21.14 -4.14 1.72
C GLY A 106 -20.19 -4.17 2.92
N THR A 107 -19.51 -5.30 3.07
CA THR A 107 -18.58 -5.55 4.19
C THR A 107 -17.14 -5.39 3.72
N MET A 108 -16.35 -4.61 4.46
CA MET A 108 -14.89 -4.54 4.30
C MET A 108 -14.22 -5.48 5.30
N LYS A 109 -13.21 -6.23 4.84
CA LYS A 109 -12.44 -7.14 5.69
C LYS A 109 -11.08 -6.54 6.00
N PHE A 110 -10.56 -6.80 7.18
CA PHE A 110 -9.28 -6.29 7.65
C PHE A 110 -8.43 -7.43 8.17
N ALA A 111 -7.12 -7.35 7.96
CA ALA A 111 -6.13 -8.23 8.56
C ALA A 111 -4.95 -7.39 9.02
N VAL A 112 -4.58 -7.51 10.29
CA VAL A 112 -3.37 -6.90 10.84
C VAL A 112 -2.28 -7.96 10.87
N ILE A 113 -1.19 -7.71 10.15
CA ILE A 113 0.02 -8.54 10.19
C ILE A 113 1.09 -7.76 10.95
N VAL A 114 1.78 -8.45 11.86
CA VAL A 114 2.91 -7.91 12.61
C VAL A 114 4.17 -8.63 12.17
N THR A 115 5.17 -7.87 11.73
CA THR A 115 6.55 -8.34 11.54
C THR A 115 7.33 -8.02 12.81
N GLU A 116 7.77 -9.05 13.54
CA GLU A 116 8.73 -8.89 14.64
C GLU A 116 10.15 -8.90 14.08
N PHE A 117 11.00 -7.99 14.54
CA PHE A 117 12.41 -7.89 14.17
C PHE A 117 13.27 -8.17 15.40
N ARG A 118 14.05 -9.26 15.37
CA ARG A 118 14.91 -9.68 16.47
C ARG A 118 16.38 -9.61 16.10
N ASP A 119 17.26 -9.36 17.07
CA ASP A 119 18.72 -9.44 16.86
C ASP A 119 19.23 -10.89 16.94
N GLU A 120 20.54 -11.08 16.77
CA GLU A 120 21.23 -12.38 16.89
C GLU A 120 21.09 -13.03 18.28
N ALA A 121 20.81 -12.24 19.33
CA ALA A 121 20.54 -12.73 20.68
C ALA A 121 19.04 -13.07 20.90
N GLY A 122 18.18 -12.83 19.91
CA GLY A 122 16.73 -13.03 19.98
C GLY A 122 15.96 -11.87 20.63
N THR A 123 16.63 -10.77 20.98
CA THR A 123 16.01 -9.57 21.57
C THR A 123 15.07 -8.94 20.57
N LEU A 124 13.84 -8.58 20.99
CA LEU A 124 12.92 -7.85 20.12
C LEU A 124 13.40 -6.40 19.97
N VAL A 125 13.86 -6.03 18.79
CA VAL A 125 14.39 -4.69 18.47
C VAL A 125 13.26 -3.78 17.98
N ALA A 126 12.37 -4.30 17.14
CA ALA A 126 11.24 -3.54 16.60
C ALA A 126 10.05 -4.43 16.21
N GLU A 127 8.86 -3.83 16.11
CA GLU A 127 7.70 -4.37 15.41
C GLU A 127 7.36 -3.48 14.20
N GLY A 128 6.99 -4.08 13.08
CA GLY A 128 6.27 -3.41 11.98
C GLY A 128 4.83 -3.92 11.92
N ARG A 129 3.84 -3.03 11.99
CA ARG A 129 2.40 -3.42 12.01
C ARG A 129 1.71 -2.91 10.76
N ALA A 130 1.21 -3.82 9.93
CA ALA A 130 0.58 -3.51 8.64
C ALA A 130 -0.91 -3.89 8.64
N THR A 131 -1.78 -2.92 8.39
CA THR A 131 -3.23 -3.13 8.24
C THR A 131 -3.58 -3.32 6.76
N TYR A 132 -3.96 -4.53 6.38
CA TYR A 132 -4.48 -4.86 5.05
C TYR A 132 -6.00 -4.85 5.03
N ILE A 133 -6.59 -4.39 3.92
CA ILE A 133 -8.04 -4.21 3.78
C ILE A 133 -8.52 -4.86 2.49
N GLU A 134 -9.51 -5.76 2.56
CA GLU A 134 -10.31 -6.15 1.38
C GLU A 134 -11.54 -5.26 1.29
N THR A 135 -11.62 -4.47 0.21
CA THR A 135 -12.80 -3.66 -0.09
C THR A 135 -13.98 -4.53 -0.55
N ALA A 136 -15.21 -4.12 -0.20
CA ALA A 136 -16.42 -4.77 -0.70
C ALA A 136 -16.47 -4.75 -2.23
N LYS A 137 -17.12 -5.75 -2.85
CA LYS A 137 -17.38 -5.70 -4.30
C LYS A 137 -18.23 -4.45 -4.61
N ALA A 138 -17.83 -3.68 -5.61
CA ALA A 138 -18.65 -2.59 -6.11
C ALA A 138 -19.99 -3.15 -6.62
N THR A 139 -21.08 -2.75 -5.98
CA THR A 139 -22.41 -2.82 -6.59
C THR A 139 -22.37 -2.00 -7.87
N LYS A 140 -22.85 -2.58 -8.98
CA LYS A 140 -23.08 -1.78 -10.19
C LYS A 140 -24.08 -0.68 -9.81
N SER A 141 -23.64 0.57 -9.91
CA SER A 141 -24.57 1.71 -9.92
C SER A 141 -25.62 1.45 -10.99
N ALA A 142 -26.90 1.69 -10.67
CA ALA A 142 -27.93 1.62 -11.69
C ALA A 142 -27.55 2.59 -12.83
N GLU A 143 -27.56 2.08 -14.06
CA GLU A 143 -27.34 2.89 -15.26
C GLU A 143 -28.36 4.03 -15.24
N PRO A 144 -27.94 5.32 -15.38
CA PRO A 144 -28.89 6.41 -15.40
C PRO A 144 -29.85 6.17 -16.57
N ALA A 145 -31.15 6.08 -16.26
CA ALA A 145 -32.17 5.80 -17.25
C ALA A 145 -32.03 6.79 -18.42
N LYS A 146 -31.95 6.28 -19.65
CA LYS A 146 -31.84 7.11 -20.85
C LYS A 146 -32.97 8.13 -20.85
N SER A 147 -32.62 9.40 -20.69
CA SER A 147 -33.56 10.51 -20.77
C SER A 147 -34.31 10.43 -22.09
N ALA A 148 -35.63 10.26 -22.04
CA ALA A 148 -36.45 10.30 -23.25
C ALA A 148 -36.35 11.69 -23.87
N GLU A 149 -35.98 11.74 -25.15
CA GLU A 149 -35.93 12.97 -25.94
C GLU A 149 -37.33 13.57 -26.05
N PRO A 150 -37.57 14.83 -25.63
CA PRO A 150 -38.88 15.45 -25.75
C PRO A 150 -39.20 15.72 -27.22
N ALA A 151 -40.46 15.48 -27.61
CA ALA A 151 -40.90 15.60 -28.99
C ALA A 151 -40.67 17.00 -29.57
N LYS A 152 -40.24 17.05 -30.84
CA LYS A 152 -40.07 18.30 -31.59
C LYS A 152 -41.41 19.00 -31.80
N THR A 153 -41.61 20.13 -31.15
CA THR A 153 -42.61 21.11 -31.58
C THR A 153 -42.10 21.79 -32.86
N ALA A 154 -42.88 21.72 -33.93
CA ALA A 154 -42.56 22.42 -35.17
C ALA A 154 -43.08 23.86 -35.12
N GLU A 155 -42.20 24.84 -35.36
CA GLU A 155 -42.60 26.21 -35.68
C GLU A 155 -41.78 26.68 -36.90
N SER A 156 -42.42 27.49 -37.76
CA SER A 156 -41.95 27.73 -39.12
C SER A 156 -41.33 29.12 -39.29
N ALA A 157 -40.26 29.23 -40.07
CA ALA A 157 -39.84 30.47 -40.71
C ALA A 157 -39.16 30.17 -42.06
N ALA A 158 -39.29 31.10 -43.01
CA ALA A 158 -39.00 30.85 -44.42
C ALA A 158 -37.58 31.27 -44.87
N ALA A 159 -37.12 30.55 -45.90
CA ALA A 159 -36.29 31.00 -47.04
C ALA A 159 -35.21 32.08 -46.86
N ALA A 160 -33.94 31.69 -47.05
CA ALA A 160 -33.06 32.25 -48.11
C ALA A 160 -31.76 31.42 -48.30
N GLN A 161 -31.38 31.20 -49.56
CA GLN A 161 -30.02 30.91 -50.06
C GLN A 161 -29.60 32.11 -50.95
N PRO A 162 -28.33 32.36 -51.35
CA PRO A 162 -27.15 31.48 -51.50
C PRO A 162 -25.98 31.94 -50.60
N ALA A 163 -24.66 31.73 -50.81
CA ALA A 163 -23.84 31.25 -51.94
C ALA A 163 -22.51 30.63 -51.45
N PRO A 164 -21.75 29.88 -52.28
CA PRO A 164 -20.47 29.28 -51.87
C PRO A 164 -19.31 30.30 -51.94
N VAL A 165 -18.32 30.12 -51.06
CA VAL A 165 -17.02 30.82 -51.15
C VAL A 165 -15.92 29.79 -51.47
N THR A 166 -15.15 30.11 -52.50
CA THR A 166 -14.04 29.31 -53.04
C THR A 166 -12.78 29.37 -52.19
N GLU A 167 -11.94 28.34 -52.32
CA GLU A 167 -10.53 28.37 -51.89
C GLU A 167 -9.74 29.44 -52.64
N GLU A 168 -8.79 30.10 -51.98
CA GLU A 168 -7.52 30.47 -52.61
C GLU A 168 -6.36 30.45 -51.60
N LYS A 169 -5.15 30.21 -52.11
CA LYS A 169 -3.90 30.01 -51.37
C LYS A 169 -3.30 31.29 -50.80
N ALA A 170 -2.55 31.13 -49.70
CA ALA A 170 -1.15 31.53 -49.63
C ALA A 170 -0.40 30.59 -48.67
#